data_AF-A0ABD1C569-F1
#
_entry.id   AF-A0ABD1C569-F1
#
_cell.length_a   1.000
_cell.length_b   1.000
_cell.length_c   1.000
_cell.angle_alpha   90.00
_cell.angle_beta   90.00
_cell.angle_gamma   90.00
#
_symmetry.space_group_name_H-M   'P 1'
#
loop_
_entity.id
_entity.type
_entity.pdbx_description
1 polymer ?
#
loop_
_entity_poly.entity_id
_entity_poly.type
_entity_poly.pdbx_seq_one_letter_code
_entity_poly.pdbx_strand_id
1 'polypeptide(L)'
;MHVENNFFENIMNTILNLQGKTKDNMKSRLDLADICSGRENMEVSPDGRCPFPPWRLDAAKKEEFFEWILDDVKFTDGYASNLRNCIDYREGKFTGMKSHDCHVVMQRLLPFAFEYLLEGDVHKAIAGVGSFFRDLCTRTLTVEGIDNLKANIPVILCDLEKIFSLSFFDVMEHLPIHLPREAELGGPVQYRWMYPFERYMFHLKKKVKNLSKVEGSIVAQSLNEEASQFAEYYFPSEVRTKSRRPGHHDDRNERAIYPVVVPELFSQVGRVSGKGKKRKLSQQEVSHLHTYILTNCEDIAEFN
;
A
#
# COMPACT_ATOMS: atom_id res chain seq x y z
N MET A 1 8.07 -5.31 13.55
CA MET A 1 6.70 -5.75 13.85
C MET A 1 5.83 -5.68 12.58
N HIS A 2 4.92 -6.62 12.34
CA HIS A 2 3.99 -6.64 11.19
C HIS A 2 2.60 -6.05 11.50
N VAL A 3 2.51 -5.12 12.47
CA VAL A 3 1.22 -4.60 12.97
C VAL A 3 0.35 -4.08 11.82
N GLU A 4 0.92 -3.21 10.98
CA GLU A 4 0.19 -2.60 9.88
C GLU A 4 -0.33 -3.66 8.89
N ASN A 5 0.49 -4.65 8.55
CA ASN A 5 0.11 -5.72 7.64
C ASN A 5 -1.04 -6.56 8.23
N ASN A 6 -0.97 -6.89 9.51
CA ASN A 6 -2.01 -7.67 10.19
C ASN A 6 -3.33 -6.90 10.26
N PHE A 7 -3.26 -5.60 10.60
CA PHE A 7 -4.43 -4.72 10.64
C PHE A 7 -5.09 -4.65 9.26
N PHE A 8 -4.29 -4.42 8.21
CA PHE A 8 -4.78 -4.41 6.83
C PHE A 8 -5.42 -5.74 6.44
N GLU A 9 -4.78 -6.88 6.74
CA GLU A 9 -5.32 -8.20 6.45
C GLU A 9 -6.66 -8.41 7.16
N ASN A 10 -6.78 -8.03 8.43
CA ASN A 10 -8.02 -8.16 9.19
C ASN A 10 -9.15 -7.27 8.61
N ILE A 11 -8.84 -6.03 8.20
CA ILE A 11 -9.78 -5.16 7.47
C ILE A 11 -10.25 -5.87 6.20
N MET A 12 -9.33 -6.25 5.32
CA MET A 12 -9.69 -6.79 4.00
C MET A 12 -10.38 -8.16 4.08
N ASN A 13 -9.93 -9.04 4.97
CA ASN A 13 -10.55 -10.35 5.18
C ASN A 13 -12.01 -10.21 5.65
N THR A 14 -12.29 -9.19 6.46
CA THR A 14 -13.62 -8.93 7.02
C THR A 14 -14.54 -8.24 6.00
N ILE A 15 -14.04 -7.21 5.32
CA ILE A 15 -14.80 -6.45 4.29
C ILE A 15 -15.13 -7.33 3.07
N LEU A 16 -14.19 -8.14 2.61
CA LEU A 16 -14.37 -9.05 1.47
C LEU A 16 -15.06 -10.37 1.84
N ASN A 17 -15.39 -10.57 3.12
CA ASN A 17 -16.01 -11.76 3.68
C ASN A 17 -15.29 -13.06 3.29
N LEU A 18 -13.98 -13.14 3.54
CA LEU A 18 -13.19 -14.32 3.15
C LEU A 18 -13.44 -15.48 4.12
N GLN A 19 -13.85 -16.63 3.57
CA GLN A 19 -14.19 -17.81 4.36
C GLN A 19 -13.01 -18.26 5.23
N GLY A 20 -13.26 -18.47 6.52
CA GLY A 20 -12.26 -18.90 7.50
C GLY A 20 -11.27 -17.82 7.95
N LYS A 21 -11.32 -16.61 7.38
CA LYS A 21 -10.45 -15.48 7.75
C LYS A 21 -11.20 -14.23 8.19
N THR A 22 -12.45 -14.08 7.74
CA THR A 22 -13.31 -12.98 8.17
C THR A 22 -13.43 -12.95 9.69
N LYS A 23 -13.30 -11.76 10.27
CA LYS A 23 -13.55 -11.58 11.70
C LYS A 23 -15.04 -11.60 11.99
N ASP A 24 -15.89 -11.36 11.01
CA ASP A 24 -17.33 -11.44 11.14
C ASP A 24 -17.84 -12.89 11.02
N ASN A 25 -18.15 -13.52 12.16
CA ASN A 25 -18.64 -14.89 12.22
C ASN A 25 -19.82 -15.05 13.19
N MET A 26 -20.56 -16.16 13.08
CA MET A 26 -21.76 -16.40 13.88
C MET A 26 -21.51 -16.31 15.40
N LYS A 27 -20.37 -16.82 15.89
CA LYS A 27 -20.04 -16.73 17.33
C LYS A 27 -19.90 -15.28 17.77
N SER A 28 -19.13 -14.48 17.02
CA SER A 28 -18.98 -13.05 17.30
C SER A 28 -20.28 -12.26 17.23
N ARG A 29 -21.25 -12.71 16.41
CA ARG A 29 -22.60 -12.10 16.30
C ARG A 29 -23.49 -12.44 17.49
N LEU A 30 -23.37 -13.65 18.01
CA LEU A 30 -24.06 -14.05 19.24
C LEU A 30 -23.47 -13.33 20.46
N ASP A 31 -22.13 -13.25 20.55
CA ASP A 31 -21.45 -12.52 21.63
C ASP A 31 -21.82 -11.03 21.65
N LEU A 32 -22.07 -10.42 20.48
CA LEU A 32 -22.51 -9.03 20.37
C LEU A 32 -23.85 -8.77 21.07
N ALA A 33 -24.80 -9.71 20.99
CA ALA A 33 -26.11 -9.56 21.64
C ALA A 33 -25.98 -9.56 23.17
N ASP A 34 -25.01 -10.30 23.72
CA ASP A 34 -24.78 -10.40 25.16
C ASP A 34 -23.95 -9.22 25.71
N ILE A 35 -22.97 -8.74 24.95
CA ILE A 35 -21.96 -7.77 25.43
C ILE A 35 -22.28 -6.34 25.01
N CYS A 36 -22.83 -6.14 23.80
CA CYS A 36 -23.03 -4.83 23.17
C CYS A 36 -24.38 -4.76 22.44
N SER A 37 -25.47 -5.03 23.15
CA SER A 37 -26.85 -4.98 22.62
C SER A 37 -27.25 -3.58 22.13
N GLY A 38 -28.26 -3.53 21.24
CA GLY A 38 -28.76 -2.30 20.62
C GLY A 38 -28.15 -2.01 19.25
N ARG A 39 -27.54 -3.01 18.61
CA ARG A 39 -26.95 -2.90 17.27
C ARG A 39 -27.81 -3.70 16.29
N GLU A 40 -28.97 -3.16 15.91
CA GLU A 40 -29.97 -3.84 15.08
C GLU A 40 -29.39 -4.44 13.78
N ASN A 41 -28.45 -3.73 13.14
CA ASN A 41 -27.78 -4.17 11.91
C ASN A 41 -26.70 -5.26 12.14
N MET A 42 -26.55 -5.74 13.38
CA MET A 42 -25.59 -6.77 13.74
C MET A 42 -26.16 -7.94 14.52
N GLU A 43 -27.32 -7.77 15.14
CA GLU A 43 -27.95 -8.80 15.97
C GLU A 43 -28.49 -9.95 15.11
N VAL A 44 -28.35 -11.17 15.64
CA VAL A 44 -28.92 -12.36 15.01
C VAL A 44 -30.43 -12.31 15.19
N SER A 45 -31.18 -12.37 14.11
CA SER A 45 -32.63 -12.35 14.17
C SER A 45 -33.17 -13.67 14.79
N PRO A 46 -34.41 -13.69 15.31
CA PRO A 46 -34.97 -14.87 15.97
C PRO A 46 -35.03 -16.15 15.11
N ASP A 47 -35.00 -16.01 13.78
CA ASP A 47 -34.91 -17.10 12.81
C ASP A 47 -33.46 -17.58 12.55
N GLY A 48 -32.48 -17.07 13.29
CA GLY A 48 -31.07 -17.46 13.21
C GLY A 48 -30.31 -16.84 12.04
N ARG A 49 -30.88 -15.82 11.37
CA ARG A 49 -30.21 -15.12 10.26
C ARG A 49 -29.41 -13.93 10.76
N CYS A 50 -28.26 -13.69 10.15
CA CYS A 50 -27.50 -12.47 10.40
C CYS A 50 -27.81 -11.43 9.32
N PRO A 51 -28.11 -10.18 9.69
CA PRO A 51 -28.22 -9.09 8.73
C PRO A 51 -26.89 -8.86 8.00
N PHE A 52 -26.99 -8.29 6.80
CA PHE A 52 -25.81 -7.90 6.03
C PHE A 52 -25.13 -6.71 6.73
N PRO A 53 -23.86 -6.81 7.17
CA PRO A 53 -23.23 -5.73 7.90
C PRO A 53 -22.88 -4.53 7.01
N PRO A 54 -22.85 -3.32 7.58
CA PRO A 54 -22.56 -2.09 6.82
C PRO A 54 -21.11 -2.02 6.29
N TRP A 55 -20.18 -2.81 6.84
CA TRP A 55 -18.77 -2.83 6.43
C TRP A 55 -18.44 -3.84 5.33
N ARG A 56 -19.35 -4.75 4.99
CA ARG A 56 -19.07 -5.80 3.99
C ARG A 56 -19.39 -5.29 2.59
N LEU A 57 -18.54 -5.58 1.62
CA LEU A 57 -18.88 -5.39 0.22
C LEU A 57 -19.79 -6.52 -0.25
N ASP A 58 -20.91 -6.16 -0.86
CA ASP A 58 -21.73 -7.13 -1.58
C ASP A 58 -21.00 -7.61 -2.86
N ALA A 59 -21.59 -8.57 -3.57
CA ALA A 59 -20.95 -9.15 -4.74
C ALA A 59 -20.64 -8.10 -5.84
N ALA A 60 -21.55 -7.14 -6.07
CA ALA A 60 -21.41 -6.13 -7.11
C ALA A 60 -20.31 -5.11 -6.74
N LYS A 61 -20.33 -4.60 -5.51
CA LYS A 61 -19.30 -3.68 -5.01
C LYS A 61 -17.92 -4.34 -4.93
N LYS A 62 -17.88 -5.64 -4.62
CA LYS A 62 -16.64 -6.42 -4.58
C LYS A 62 -16.06 -6.60 -5.99
N GLU A 63 -16.91 -6.85 -6.98
CA GLU A 63 -16.53 -6.90 -8.40
C GLU A 63 -15.97 -5.54 -8.85
N GLU A 64 -16.72 -4.45 -8.62
CA GLU A 64 -16.31 -3.08 -8.93
C GLU A 64 -14.95 -2.72 -8.30
N PHE A 65 -14.74 -3.08 -7.04
CA PHE A 65 -13.47 -2.87 -6.35
C PHE A 65 -12.29 -3.55 -7.06
N PHE A 66 -12.46 -4.80 -7.50
CA PHE A 66 -11.37 -5.52 -8.16
C PHE A 66 -11.20 -5.09 -9.61
N GLU A 67 -12.27 -4.79 -10.35
CA GLU A 67 -12.18 -4.26 -11.72
C GLU A 67 -11.40 -2.94 -11.74
N TRP A 68 -11.71 -2.02 -10.82
CA TRP A 68 -10.96 -0.76 -10.68
C TRP A 68 -9.47 -0.99 -10.45
N ILE A 69 -9.09 -1.95 -9.61
CA ILE A 69 -7.67 -2.28 -9.38
C ILE A 69 -7.02 -2.89 -10.62
N LEU A 70 -7.76 -3.69 -11.40
CA LEU A 70 -7.24 -4.35 -12.60
C LEU A 70 -6.98 -3.37 -13.75
N ASP A 71 -7.87 -2.40 -13.93
CA ASP A 71 -7.89 -1.55 -15.12
C ASP A 71 -7.23 -0.18 -14.91
N ASP A 72 -7.44 0.42 -13.73
CA ASP A 72 -7.11 1.81 -13.47
C ASP A 72 -5.93 2.00 -12.51
N VAL A 73 -5.76 1.13 -11.51
CA VAL A 73 -4.70 1.29 -10.51
C VAL A 73 -3.33 0.95 -11.11
N LYS A 74 -2.50 1.99 -11.29
CA LYS A 74 -1.14 1.90 -11.79
C LYS A 74 -0.19 2.70 -10.91
N PHE A 75 0.98 2.14 -10.67
CA PHE A 75 2.05 2.78 -9.92
C PHE A 75 3.27 3.01 -10.80
N THR A 76 4.07 4.00 -10.43
CA THR A 76 5.40 4.19 -11.00
C THR A 76 6.32 3.02 -10.66
N ASP A 77 7.33 2.79 -11.49
CA ASP A 77 8.31 1.73 -11.25
C ASP A 77 8.99 1.91 -9.88
N GLY A 78 9.19 0.79 -9.19
CA GLY A 78 9.78 0.77 -7.86
C GLY A 78 8.89 1.25 -6.70
N TYR A 79 7.70 1.80 -6.96
CA TYR A 79 6.79 2.24 -5.89
C TYR A 79 6.06 1.08 -5.22
N ALA A 80 5.27 0.29 -5.96
CA ALA A 80 4.56 -0.89 -5.45
C ALA A 80 4.55 -2.01 -6.48
N SER A 81 4.23 -3.23 -6.06
CA SER A 81 4.02 -4.33 -7.01
C SER A 81 2.81 -4.02 -7.91
N ASN A 82 2.78 -4.60 -9.11
CA ASN A 82 1.60 -4.54 -9.97
C ASN A 82 0.46 -5.34 -9.31
N LEU A 83 -0.49 -4.64 -8.70
CA LEU A 83 -1.58 -5.24 -7.91
C LEU A 83 -2.50 -6.14 -8.74
N ARG A 84 -2.54 -5.96 -10.07
CA ARG A 84 -3.22 -6.90 -10.97
C ARG A 84 -2.75 -8.35 -10.80
N ASN A 85 -1.46 -8.54 -10.51
CA ASN A 85 -0.90 -9.87 -10.30
C ASN A 85 -1.21 -10.44 -8.91
N CYS A 86 -1.79 -9.61 -8.03
CA CYS A 86 -2.14 -9.98 -6.67
C CYS A 86 -3.63 -10.27 -6.50
N ILE A 87 -4.44 -10.24 -7.56
CA ILE A 87 -5.89 -10.48 -7.48
C ILE A 87 -6.20 -11.91 -7.90
N ASP A 88 -6.89 -12.63 -7.02
CA ASP A 88 -7.59 -13.87 -7.35
C ASP A 88 -9.07 -13.56 -7.55
N TYR A 89 -9.47 -13.38 -8.81
CA TYR A 89 -10.83 -13.00 -9.17
C TYR A 89 -11.86 -14.08 -8.84
N ARG A 90 -11.46 -15.36 -8.89
CA ARG A 90 -12.38 -16.49 -8.62
C ARG A 90 -12.80 -16.50 -7.15
N GLU A 91 -11.85 -16.20 -6.28
CA GLU A 91 -12.03 -16.21 -4.85
C GLU A 91 -12.37 -14.81 -4.28
N GLY A 92 -12.26 -13.78 -5.12
CA GLY A 92 -12.47 -12.38 -4.75
C GLY A 92 -11.56 -11.96 -3.60
N LYS A 93 -10.26 -12.23 -3.70
CA LYS A 93 -9.29 -11.93 -2.65
C LYS A 93 -7.96 -11.48 -3.22
N PHE A 94 -7.15 -10.85 -2.39
CA PHE A 94 -5.76 -10.65 -2.71
C PHE A 94 -4.93 -11.91 -2.39
N THR A 95 -3.92 -12.17 -3.22
CA THR A 95 -2.94 -13.25 -3.07
C THR A 95 -1.54 -12.75 -3.39
N GLY A 96 -0.52 -13.27 -2.70
CA GLY A 96 0.88 -12.94 -2.99
C GLY A 96 1.29 -11.49 -2.77
N MET A 97 0.50 -10.69 -2.04
CA MET A 97 0.88 -9.33 -1.68
C MET A 97 2.06 -9.34 -0.71
N LYS A 98 2.99 -8.40 -0.90
CA LYS A 98 4.01 -8.10 0.10
C LYS A 98 3.45 -7.11 1.09
N SER A 99 4.02 -7.04 2.30
CA SER A 99 3.58 -6.09 3.31
C SER A 99 3.66 -4.62 2.86
N HIS A 100 4.60 -4.29 1.96
CA HIS A 100 4.64 -2.96 1.34
C HIS A 100 3.45 -2.70 0.41
N ASP A 101 2.96 -3.72 -0.30
CA ASP A 101 1.77 -3.58 -1.14
C ASP A 101 0.53 -3.35 -0.26
N CYS A 102 0.40 -4.10 0.83
CA CYS A 102 -0.64 -3.90 1.85
C CYS A 102 -0.65 -2.46 2.40
N HIS A 103 0.53 -1.93 2.74
CA HIS A 103 0.72 -0.55 3.18
C HIS A 103 0.20 0.46 2.16
N VAL A 104 0.60 0.31 0.88
CA VAL A 104 0.16 1.21 -0.20
C VAL A 104 -1.35 1.14 -0.38
N VAL A 105 -1.93 -0.06 -0.38
CA VAL A 105 -3.38 -0.24 -0.51
C VAL A 105 -4.09 0.47 0.65
N MET A 106 -3.69 0.19 1.90
CA MET A 106 -4.35 0.73 3.08
C MET A 106 -4.28 2.25 3.18
N GLN A 107 -3.12 2.84 2.88
CA GLN A 107 -2.91 4.28 3.08
C GLN A 107 -3.32 5.13 1.89
N ARG A 108 -3.30 4.57 0.67
CA ARG A 108 -3.51 5.34 -0.57
C ARG A 108 -4.75 4.94 -1.34
N LEU A 109 -5.10 3.66 -1.35
CA LEU A 109 -6.22 3.18 -2.16
C LEU A 109 -7.52 3.08 -1.37
N LEU A 110 -7.50 2.52 -0.15
CA LEU A 110 -8.73 2.32 0.63
C LEU A 110 -9.47 3.64 0.93
N PRO A 111 -8.81 4.76 1.29
CA PRO A 111 -9.53 6.01 1.50
C PRO A 111 -10.29 6.46 0.24
N PHE A 112 -9.72 6.26 -0.95
CA PHE A 112 -10.40 6.62 -2.19
C PHE A 112 -11.49 5.61 -2.57
N ALA A 113 -11.15 4.32 -2.59
CA ALA A 113 -12.06 3.27 -3.04
C ALA A 113 -13.30 3.15 -2.15
N PHE A 114 -13.12 3.20 -0.84
CA PHE A 114 -14.21 2.97 0.10
C PHE A 114 -15.12 4.17 0.30
N GLU A 115 -14.71 5.38 -0.13
CA GLU A 115 -15.61 6.54 -0.15
C GLU A 115 -16.85 6.28 -1.03
N TYR A 116 -16.65 5.56 -2.15
CA TYR A 116 -17.72 5.21 -3.07
C TYR A 116 -18.41 3.88 -2.74
N LEU A 117 -17.69 2.94 -2.13
CA LEU A 117 -18.18 1.57 -1.93
C LEU A 117 -18.85 1.33 -0.58
N LEU A 118 -18.49 2.07 0.47
CA LEU A 118 -18.98 1.86 1.83
C LEU A 118 -19.82 3.04 2.34
N GLU A 119 -20.58 2.80 3.39
CA GLU A 119 -21.26 3.87 4.10
C GLU A 119 -20.27 4.88 4.68
N GLY A 120 -20.65 6.16 4.73
CA GLY A 120 -19.75 7.25 5.08
C GLY A 120 -19.05 7.08 6.42
N ASP A 121 -19.73 6.54 7.43
CA ASP A 121 -19.14 6.35 8.76
C ASP A 121 -18.15 5.18 8.79
N VAL A 122 -18.44 4.11 8.05
CA VAL A 122 -17.50 2.98 7.87
C VAL A 122 -16.26 3.42 7.11
N HIS A 123 -16.45 4.14 6.01
CA HIS A 123 -15.37 4.70 5.22
C HIS A 123 -14.47 5.60 6.07
N LYS A 124 -15.05 6.56 6.82
CA LYS A 124 -14.28 7.48 7.67
C LYS A 124 -13.44 6.75 8.72
N ALA A 125 -13.99 5.71 9.35
CA ALA A 125 -13.26 4.93 10.33
C ALA A 125 -12.05 4.19 9.71
N ILE A 126 -12.23 3.55 8.54
CA ILE A 126 -11.14 2.88 7.81
C ILE A 126 -10.12 3.90 7.30
N ALA A 127 -10.58 5.03 6.75
CA ALA A 127 -9.71 6.10 6.28
C ALA A 127 -8.89 6.72 7.42
N GLY A 128 -9.45 6.79 8.63
CA GLY A 128 -8.74 7.20 9.85
C GLY A 128 -7.53 6.31 10.14
N VAL A 129 -7.68 4.98 10.02
CA VAL A 129 -6.56 4.04 10.16
C VAL A 129 -5.49 4.29 9.10
N GLY A 130 -5.88 4.42 7.84
CA GLY A 130 -4.96 4.72 6.74
C GLY A 130 -4.22 6.04 6.96
N SER A 131 -4.91 7.07 7.46
CA SER A 131 -4.30 8.36 7.80
C SER A 131 -3.30 8.23 8.95
N PHE A 132 -3.67 7.54 10.02
CA PHE A 132 -2.80 7.31 11.18
C PHE A 132 -1.49 6.64 10.77
N PHE A 133 -1.56 5.53 10.03
CA PHE A 133 -0.34 4.83 9.61
C PHE A 133 0.46 5.65 8.59
N ARG A 134 -0.19 6.44 7.74
CA ARG A 134 0.50 7.34 6.80
C ARG A 134 1.32 8.39 7.54
N ASP A 135 0.70 9.02 8.54
CA ASP A 135 1.32 10.09 9.30
C ASP A 135 2.44 9.54 10.21
N LEU A 136 2.24 8.36 10.81
CA LEU A 136 3.24 7.61 11.56
C LEU A 136 4.46 7.21 10.69
N CYS A 137 4.22 6.85 9.43
CA CYS A 137 5.24 6.42 8.47
C CYS A 137 5.92 7.57 7.71
N THR A 138 5.69 8.82 8.13
CA THR A 138 6.37 9.97 7.51
C THR A 138 7.88 9.94 7.75
N ARG A 139 8.63 10.51 6.79
CA ARG A 139 10.09 10.60 6.87
C ARG A 139 10.58 11.47 8.03
N THR A 140 9.79 12.48 8.40
CA THR A 140 10.14 13.48 9.41
C THR A 140 9.02 13.52 10.44
N LEU A 141 9.38 13.27 11.70
CA LEU A 141 8.45 13.36 12.83
C LEU A 141 8.66 14.68 13.57
N THR A 142 7.56 15.34 13.94
CA THR A 142 7.55 16.50 14.83
C THR A 142 6.94 16.10 16.17
N VAL A 143 7.27 16.82 17.24
CA VAL A 143 6.69 16.59 18.57
C VAL A 143 5.17 16.73 18.53
N GLU A 144 4.68 17.80 17.90
CA GLU A 144 3.25 18.04 17.70
C GLU A 144 2.58 16.92 16.88
N GLY A 145 3.22 16.44 15.81
CA GLY A 145 2.69 15.33 15.02
C GLY A 145 2.57 14.05 15.82
N ILE A 146 3.53 13.75 16.70
CA ILE A 146 3.49 12.60 17.60
C ILE A 146 2.38 12.76 18.64
N ASP A 147 2.21 13.93 19.22
CA ASP A 147 1.14 14.17 20.20
C ASP A 147 -0.24 14.09 19.56
N ASN A 148 -0.41 14.56 18.33
CA ASN A 148 -1.61 14.34 17.53
C ASN A 148 -1.86 12.84 17.27
N LEU A 149 -0.82 12.06 16.93
CA LEU A 149 -0.95 10.61 16.77
C LEU A 149 -1.40 9.92 18.07
N LYS A 150 -0.84 10.31 19.23
CA LYS A 150 -1.25 9.79 20.55
C LYS A 150 -2.70 10.12 20.89
N ALA A 151 -3.15 11.33 20.57
CA ALA A 151 -4.52 11.77 20.82
C ALA A 151 -5.54 11.11 19.88
N ASN A 152 -5.17 10.90 18.61
CA ASN A 152 -6.09 10.40 17.58
C ASN A 152 -6.26 8.88 17.61
N ILE A 153 -5.21 8.11 17.91
CA ILE A 153 -5.31 6.64 17.80
C ILE A 153 -6.37 6.00 18.71
N PRO A 154 -6.60 6.43 19.98
CA PRO A 154 -7.68 5.89 20.78
C PRO A 154 -9.06 6.19 20.18
N VAL A 155 -9.24 7.39 19.61
CA VAL A 155 -10.49 7.80 18.95
C VAL A 155 -10.76 6.93 17.72
N ILE A 156 -9.74 6.72 16.88
CA ILE A 156 -9.83 5.87 15.69
C ILE A 156 -10.21 4.43 16.08
N LEU A 157 -9.58 3.87 17.11
CA LEU A 157 -9.93 2.53 17.59
C LEU A 157 -11.36 2.47 18.11
N CYS A 158 -11.80 3.45 18.91
CA CYS A 158 -13.19 3.50 19.38
C CYS A 158 -14.20 3.64 18.23
N ASP A 159 -13.88 4.39 17.17
CA ASP A 159 -14.77 4.52 16.01
C ASP A 159 -14.87 3.21 15.22
N LEU A 160 -13.77 2.45 15.11
CA LEU A 160 -13.84 1.09 14.59
C LEU A 160 -14.66 0.17 15.51
N GLU A 161 -14.50 0.25 16.83
CA GLU A 161 -15.20 -0.62 17.80
C GLU A 161 -16.72 -0.39 17.78
N LYS A 162 -17.17 0.83 17.47
CA LYS A 162 -18.58 1.14 17.24
C LYS A 162 -19.14 0.43 16.00
N ILE A 163 -18.30 0.20 14.99
CA ILE A 163 -18.70 -0.27 13.68
C ILE A 163 -18.52 -1.78 13.56
N PHE A 164 -17.32 -2.30 13.78
CA PHE A 164 -16.97 -3.71 13.57
C PHE A 164 -17.42 -4.62 14.72
N SER A 165 -17.41 -5.94 14.47
CA SER A 165 -17.67 -6.95 15.51
C SER A 165 -16.51 -7.07 16.49
N LEU A 166 -16.80 -7.53 17.72
CA LEU A 166 -15.81 -7.71 18.80
C LEU A 166 -14.62 -8.58 18.39
N SER A 167 -14.87 -9.62 17.59
CA SER A 167 -13.84 -10.51 17.03
C SER A 167 -12.83 -9.84 16.09
N PHE A 168 -13.13 -8.64 15.59
CA PHE A 168 -12.20 -7.85 14.80
C PHE A 168 -11.02 -7.39 15.66
N PHE A 169 -11.25 -7.10 16.94
CA PHE A 169 -10.27 -6.54 17.85
C PHE A 169 -9.50 -7.66 18.55
N ASP A 170 -8.49 -8.19 17.85
CA ASP A 170 -7.48 -9.02 18.51
C ASP A 170 -6.33 -8.15 19.03
N VAL A 171 -5.31 -8.79 19.62
CA VAL A 171 -4.17 -8.06 20.19
C VAL A 171 -3.53 -7.12 19.16
N MET A 172 -3.53 -7.49 17.87
CA MET A 172 -2.91 -6.71 16.81
C MET A 172 -3.60 -5.37 16.57
N GLU A 173 -4.93 -5.30 16.66
CA GLU A 173 -5.70 -4.06 16.51
C GLU A 173 -5.48 -3.07 17.64
N HIS A 174 -5.03 -3.55 18.81
CA HIS A 174 -4.73 -2.70 19.97
C HIS A 174 -3.28 -2.21 19.99
N LEU A 175 -2.34 -2.89 19.32
CA LEU A 175 -0.93 -2.46 19.25
C LEU A 175 -0.70 -1.04 18.70
N PRO A 176 -1.49 -0.51 17.74
CA PRO A 176 -1.36 0.86 17.24
C PRO A 176 -1.31 1.93 18.32
N ILE A 177 -1.96 1.74 19.47
CA ILE A 177 -1.93 2.70 20.58
C ILE A 177 -0.52 2.95 21.12
N HIS A 178 0.37 1.98 20.98
CA HIS A 178 1.76 2.06 21.46
C HIS A 178 2.73 2.65 20.43
N LEU A 179 2.35 2.65 19.15
CA LEU A 179 3.24 3.07 18.06
C LEU A 179 3.67 4.55 18.14
N PRO A 180 2.83 5.52 18.56
CA PRO A 180 3.28 6.90 18.71
C PRO A 180 4.34 7.05 19.80
N ARG A 181 4.20 6.32 20.92
CA ARG A 181 5.22 6.32 21.99
C ARG A 181 6.50 5.64 21.52
N GLU A 182 6.39 4.57 20.74
CA GLU A 182 7.54 3.96 20.11
C GLU A 182 8.24 4.95 19.15
N ALA A 183 7.48 5.69 18.33
CA ALA A 183 7.95 6.75 17.43
C ALA A 183 8.68 7.88 18.19
N GLU A 184 8.14 8.31 19.32
CA GLU A 184 8.74 9.30 20.21
C GLU A 184 10.10 8.87 20.76
N LEU A 185 10.22 7.60 21.18
CA LEU A 185 11.43 7.10 21.82
C LEU A 185 12.55 6.74 20.83
N GLY A 186 12.20 6.23 19.64
CA GLY A 186 13.19 5.72 18.68
C GLY A 186 13.17 6.40 17.31
N GLY A 187 12.43 7.49 17.15
CA GLY A 187 12.39 8.29 15.92
C GLY A 187 11.60 7.64 14.78
N PRO A 188 11.86 8.04 13.51
CA PRO A 188 11.11 7.59 12.35
C PRO A 188 11.01 6.07 12.23
N VAL A 189 9.82 5.58 11.90
CA VAL A 189 9.51 4.15 11.93
C VAL A 189 10.18 3.34 10.81
N GLN A 190 10.56 3.99 9.72
CA GLN A 190 11.14 3.36 8.52
C GLN A 190 12.35 2.45 8.80
N TYR A 191 13.14 2.75 9.84
CA TYR A 191 14.34 1.98 10.20
C TYR A 191 14.08 0.87 11.21
N ARG A 192 12.87 0.83 11.80
CA ARG A 192 12.52 -0.07 12.91
C ARG A 192 11.46 -1.09 12.54
N TRP A 193 10.78 -0.88 11.42
CA TRP A 193 9.89 -1.86 10.84
C TRP A 193 10.66 -3.09 10.34
N MET A 194 9.97 -4.22 10.13
CA MET A 194 10.63 -5.44 9.67
C MET A 194 11.20 -5.33 8.26
N TYR A 195 10.68 -4.42 7.43
CA TYR A 195 10.96 -4.42 5.99
C TYR A 195 12.45 -4.34 5.64
N PRO A 196 13.27 -3.45 6.23
CA PRO A 196 14.70 -3.43 5.94
C PRO A 196 15.40 -4.75 6.32
N PHE A 197 15.02 -5.32 7.47
CA PHE A 197 15.59 -6.58 7.97
C PHE A 197 15.20 -7.76 7.08
N GLU A 198 13.94 -7.86 6.66
CA GLU A 198 13.47 -8.93 5.76
C GLU A 198 14.10 -8.82 4.37
N ARG A 199 14.22 -7.60 3.82
CA ARG A 199 14.91 -7.36 2.54
C ARG A 199 16.38 -7.78 2.64
N TYR A 200 17.05 -7.42 3.72
CA TYR A 200 18.45 -7.81 3.95
C TYR A 200 18.59 -9.32 4.13
N MET A 201 17.71 -9.94 4.92
CA MET A 201 17.68 -11.39 5.11
C MET A 201 17.47 -12.13 3.78
N PHE A 202 16.61 -11.62 2.90
CA PHE A 202 16.43 -12.17 1.56
C PHE A 202 17.71 -12.06 0.71
N HIS A 203 18.44 -10.94 0.80
CA HIS A 203 19.75 -10.80 0.16
C HIS A 203 20.76 -11.84 0.68
N LEU A 204 20.83 -12.04 2.00
CA LEU A 204 21.68 -13.06 2.61
C LEU A 204 21.30 -14.47 2.17
N LYS A 205 20.00 -14.80 2.09
CA LYS A 205 19.52 -16.10 1.59
C LYS A 205 20.02 -16.40 0.17
N LYS A 206 20.12 -15.39 -0.71
CA LYS A 206 20.68 -15.57 -2.07
C LYS A 206 22.16 -15.91 -2.07
N LYS A 207 22.89 -15.60 -0.99
CA LYS A 207 24.32 -15.93 -0.81
C LYS A 207 24.55 -17.38 -0.38
N VAL A 208 23.52 -18.07 0.09
CA VAL A 208 23.61 -19.46 0.52
C VAL A 208 23.59 -20.38 -0.69
N LYS A 209 24.76 -20.94 -1.03
CA LYS A 209 24.97 -21.95 -2.08
C LYS A 209 25.10 -23.36 -1.51
N ASN A 210 25.51 -23.48 -0.24
CA ASN A 210 25.59 -24.74 0.48
C ASN A 210 24.82 -24.68 1.80
N LEU A 211 23.72 -25.43 1.89
CA LEU A 211 22.86 -25.49 3.08
C LEU A 211 23.53 -26.18 4.29
N SER A 212 24.55 -27.01 4.07
CA SER A 212 25.30 -27.66 5.16
C SER A 212 26.31 -26.73 5.85
N LYS A 213 26.63 -25.59 5.23
CA LYS A 213 27.60 -24.59 5.70
C LYS A 213 27.10 -23.17 5.36
N VAL A 214 25.95 -22.80 5.92
CA VAL A 214 25.26 -21.53 5.61
C VAL A 214 26.16 -20.31 5.83
N GLU A 215 26.78 -20.21 6.99
CA GLU A 215 27.64 -19.08 7.36
C GLU A 215 28.86 -18.98 6.44
N GLY A 216 29.57 -20.09 6.23
CA GLY A 216 30.73 -20.13 5.32
C GLY A 216 30.36 -19.76 3.89
N SER A 217 29.16 -20.16 3.42
CA SER A 217 28.66 -19.78 2.10
C SER A 217 28.36 -18.28 2.02
N ILE A 218 27.77 -17.69 3.07
CA ILE A 218 27.50 -16.25 3.12
C ILE A 218 28.81 -15.46 3.12
N VAL A 219 29.81 -15.87 3.91
CA VAL A 219 31.13 -15.22 3.96
C VAL A 219 31.81 -15.28 2.59
N ALA A 220 31.92 -16.48 2.00
CA ALA A 220 32.56 -16.66 0.70
C ALA A 220 31.89 -15.81 -0.40
N GLN A 221 30.56 -15.78 -0.43
CA GLN A 221 29.84 -14.99 -1.42
C GLN A 221 29.90 -13.48 -1.13
N SER A 222 30.04 -13.07 0.13
CA SER A 222 30.25 -11.66 0.49
C SER A 222 31.62 -11.17 0.02
N LEU A 223 32.67 -11.96 0.23
CA LEU A 223 34.01 -11.68 -0.32
C LEU A 223 33.98 -11.57 -1.85
N ASN A 224 33.27 -12.49 -2.53
CA ASN A 224 33.09 -12.41 -3.99
C ASN A 224 32.34 -11.14 -4.43
N GLU A 225 31.31 -10.74 -3.68
CA GLU A 225 30.54 -9.53 -3.94
C GLU A 225 31.39 -8.27 -3.76
N GLU A 226 32.15 -8.18 -2.67
CA GLU A 226 33.08 -7.08 -2.39
C GLU A 226 34.22 -7.01 -3.42
N ALA A 227 34.84 -8.13 -3.76
CA ALA A 227 35.88 -8.19 -4.79
C ALA A 227 35.34 -7.75 -6.17
N SER A 228 34.11 -8.14 -6.51
CA SER A 228 33.45 -7.71 -7.75
C SER A 228 33.14 -6.20 -7.75
N GLN A 229 32.72 -5.64 -6.61
CA GLN A 229 32.50 -4.20 -6.44
C GLN A 229 33.81 -3.42 -6.47
N PHE A 230 34.91 -3.97 -5.95
CA PHE A 230 36.22 -3.33 -6.05
C PHE A 230 36.75 -3.35 -7.48
N ALA A 231 36.63 -4.48 -8.18
CA ALA A 231 37.03 -4.59 -9.58
C ALA A 231 36.25 -3.64 -10.51
N GLU A 232 35.02 -3.28 -10.14
CA GLU A 232 34.16 -2.36 -10.89
C GLU A 232 34.80 -0.98 -11.16
N TYR A 233 35.67 -0.49 -10.28
CA TYR A 233 36.39 0.78 -10.44
C TYR A 233 37.45 0.75 -11.54
N TYR A 234 37.93 -0.44 -11.92
CA TYR A 234 38.97 -0.61 -12.94
C TYR A 234 38.40 -0.90 -14.33
N PHE A 235 37.10 -1.18 -14.42
CA PHE A 235 36.45 -1.41 -15.71
C PHE A 235 36.00 -0.08 -16.34
N PRO A 236 36.10 0.04 -17.68
CA PRO A 236 35.51 1.16 -18.42
C PRO A 236 34.01 1.34 -18.15
N SER A 237 33.50 2.55 -18.38
CA SER A 237 32.10 2.93 -18.15
C SER A 237 31.08 2.08 -18.90
N GLU A 238 31.49 1.51 -20.03
CA GLU A 238 30.63 0.72 -20.92
C GLU A 238 30.43 -0.70 -20.38
N VAL A 239 31.30 -1.15 -19.47
CA VAL A 239 31.22 -2.50 -18.89
C VAL A 239 30.07 -2.55 -17.89
N ARG A 240 29.11 -3.43 -18.17
CA ARG A 240 27.99 -3.73 -17.28
C ARG A 240 28.45 -4.49 -16.05
N THR A 241 28.52 -3.77 -14.95
CA THR A 241 28.82 -4.29 -13.61
C THR A 241 27.53 -4.33 -12.78
N LYS A 242 27.63 -4.69 -11.49
CA LYS A 242 26.45 -4.76 -10.62
C LYS A 242 25.90 -3.36 -10.29
N SER A 243 26.76 -2.36 -10.08
CA SER A 243 26.29 -0.99 -9.79
C SER A 243 25.85 -0.24 -11.06
N ARG A 244 26.44 -0.56 -12.23
CA ARG A 244 26.05 -0.02 -13.54
C ARG A 244 24.98 -0.86 -14.26
N ARG A 245 24.18 -1.64 -13.55
CA ARG A 245 23.05 -2.34 -14.19
C ARG A 245 22.02 -1.29 -14.60
N PRO A 246 21.59 -1.29 -15.88
CA PRO A 246 20.41 -0.55 -16.30
C PRO A 246 19.24 -0.78 -15.35
N GLY A 247 18.49 0.28 -15.01
CA GLY A 247 17.20 0.13 -14.34
C GLY A 247 16.25 -0.75 -15.16
N HIS A 248 15.17 -1.25 -14.54
CA HIS A 248 14.20 -2.11 -15.23
C HIS A 248 13.59 -1.41 -16.48
N HIS A 249 13.48 -0.09 -16.44
CA HIS A 249 13.10 0.79 -17.54
C HIS A 249 14.21 1.78 -17.87
N ASP A 250 15.39 1.28 -18.26
CA ASP A 250 16.46 2.15 -18.79
C ASP A 250 16.06 2.66 -20.18
N ASP A 251 15.60 3.91 -20.21
CA ASP A 251 15.28 4.68 -21.42
C ASP A 251 16.53 5.14 -22.18
N ARG A 252 17.74 4.73 -21.75
CA ARG A 252 19.05 5.05 -22.35
C ARG A 252 19.31 6.55 -22.51
N ASN A 253 18.62 7.38 -21.75
CA ASN A 253 18.61 8.83 -21.91
C ASN A 253 18.17 9.30 -23.31
N GLU A 254 17.33 8.55 -24.02
CA GLU A 254 16.71 9.02 -25.26
C GLU A 254 15.73 10.16 -24.93
N ARG A 255 16.19 11.40 -25.15
CA ARG A 255 15.34 12.59 -25.06
C ARG A 255 14.44 12.65 -26.29
N ALA A 256 13.15 12.94 -26.06
CA ALA A 256 12.24 13.23 -27.15
C ALA A 256 12.72 14.49 -27.90
N ILE A 257 12.85 14.38 -29.22
CA ILE A 257 13.21 15.50 -30.09
C ILE A 257 11.92 16.16 -30.56
N TYR A 258 11.70 17.40 -30.12
CA TYR A 258 10.56 18.20 -30.54
C TYR A 258 11.00 19.17 -31.65
N PRO A 259 10.14 19.40 -32.67
CA PRO A 259 10.42 20.40 -33.71
C PRO A 259 10.26 21.84 -33.19
N VAL A 260 9.83 22.01 -31.93
CA VAL A 260 9.60 23.29 -31.26
C VAL A 260 10.24 23.26 -29.87
N VAL A 261 10.54 24.43 -29.32
CA VAL A 261 10.96 24.55 -27.92
C VAL A 261 9.79 24.13 -27.04
N VAL A 262 10.01 23.18 -26.15
CA VAL A 262 9.02 22.70 -25.17
C VAL A 262 9.56 22.94 -23.75
N PRO A 263 8.70 23.32 -22.79
CA PRO A 263 9.02 23.36 -21.37
C PRO A 263 9.74 22.11 -20.87
N GLU A 264 10.58 22.26 -19.83
CA GLU A 264 11.35 21.15 -19.27
C GLU A 264 10.43 20.02 -18.76
N LEU A 265 9.22 20.39 -18.28
CA LEU A 265 8.14 19.48 -17.89
C LEU A 265 7.78 18.47 -18.98
N PHE A 266 7.88 18.84 -20.26
CA PHE A 266 7.58 17.97 -21.41
C PHE A 266 8.82 17.37 -22.05
N SER A 267 10.01 17.69 -21.56
CA SER A 267 11.29 17.18 -22.08
C SER A 267 11.76 15.88 -21.40
N GLN A 268 10.86 15.21 -20.69
CA GLN A 268 11.19 14.01 -19.92
C GLN A 268 11.80 12.94 -20.82
N VAL A 269 12.89 12.35 -20.33
CA VAL A 269 13.52 11.17 -20.92
C VAL A 269 12.54 10.01 -20.80
N GLY A 270 12.27 9.32 -21.92
CA GLY A 270 11.32 8.22 -21.92
C GLY A 270 11.35 7.44 -23.22
N ARG A 271 11.33 6.10 -23.14
CA ARG A 271 11.22 5.23 -24.31
C ARG A 271 9.77 4.82 -24.53
N VAL A 272 9.21 5.18 -25.68
CA VAL A 272 7.88 4.71 -26.08
C VAL A 272 7.94 3.20 -26.29
N SER A 273 7.17 2.44 -25.49
CA SER A 273 7.08 0.99 -25.59
C SER A 273 5.73 0.56 -26.19
N GLY A 274 5.78 -0.43 -27.09
CA GLY A 274 4.59 -1.00 -27.73
C GLY A 274 4.10 -0.24 -28.97
N LYS A 275 2.96 -0.70 -29.52
CA LYS A 275 2.35 -0.11 -30.71
C LYS A 275 1.56 1.15 -30.32
N GLY A 276 2.01 2.32 -30.78
CA GLY A 276 1.30 3.57 -30.56
C GLY A 276 -0.13 3.52 -31.14
N LYS A 277 -1.11 3.94 -30.34
CA LYS A 277 -2.50 4.13 -30.78
C LYS A 277 -2.79 5.62 -30.86
N LYS A 278 -3.31 6.07 -32.00
CA LYS A 278 -3.83 7.44 -32.13
C LYS A 278 -5.25 7.47 -31.57
N ARG A 279 -5.51 8.35 -30.61
CA ARG A 279 -6.85 8.61 -30.05
C ARG A 279 -7.08 10.11 -30.02
N LYS A 280 -8.32 10.55 -30.29
CA LYS A 280 -8.75 11.92 -29.98
C LYS A 280 -9.10 12.00 -28.50
N LEU A 281 -8.58 13.01 -27.82
CA LEU A 281 -8.96 13.29 -26.44
C LEU A 281 -10.41 13.76 -26.38
N SER A 282 -11.11 13.39 -25.32
CA SER A 282 -12.44 13.94 -25.03
C SER A 282 -12.34 15.41 -24.60
N GLN A 283 -13.42 16.17 -24.69
CA GLN A 283 -13.42 17.57 -24.25
C GLN A 283 -13.11 17.70 -22.75
N GLN A 284 -13.56 16.74 -21.94
CA GLN A 284 -13.24 16.69 -20.51
C GLN A 284 -11.75 16.41 -20.27
N GLU A 285 -11.15 15.47 -21.00
CA GLU A 285 -9.71 15.17 -20.91
C GLU A 285 -8.86 16.36 -21.31
N VAL A 286 -9.25 17.08 -22.37
CA VAL A 286 -8.58 18.33 -22.77
C VAL A 286 -8.69 19.38 -21.68
N SER A 287 -9.86 19.54 -21.06
CA SER A 287 -10.07 20.48 -19.95
C SER A 287 -9.20 20.13 -18.74
N HIS A 288 -9.14 18.85 -18.36
CA HIS A 288 -8.29 18.38 -17.26
C HIS A 288 -6.81 18.60 -17.56
N LEU A 289 -6.35 18.28 -18.77
CA LEU A 289 -4.96 18.50 -19.17
C LEU A 289 -4.60 19.98 -19.18
N HIS A 290 -5.45 20.84 -19.73
CA HIS A 290 -5.22 22.29 -19.70
C HIS A 290 -5.14 22.81 -18.27
N THR A 291 -6.08 22.42 -17.41
CA THR A 291 -6.09 22.83 -16.00
C THR A 291 -4.82 22.36 -15.28
N TYR A 292 -4.40 21.11 -15.51
CA TYR A 292 -3.17 20.56 -14.95
C TYR A 292 -1.94 21.33 -15.42
N ILE A 293 -1.82 21.60 -16.73
CA ILE A 293 -0.70 22.34 -17.30
C ILE A 293 -0.65 23.76 -16.72
N LEU A 294 -1.78 24.47 -16.69
CA LEU A 294 -1.84 25.83 -16.12
C LEU A 294 -1.43 25.83 -14.65
N THR A 295 -1.91 24.88 -13.86
CA THR A 295 -1.63 24.85 -12.40
C THR A 295 -0.26 24.30 -12.01
N ASN A 296 0.43 23.56 -12.89
CA ASN A 296 1.67 22.85 -12.55
C ASN A 296 2.87 23.16 -13.47
N CYS A 297 2.73 24.03 -14.47
CA CYS A 297 3.82 24.43 -15.36
C CYS A 297 4.31 25.84 -14.99
N GLU A 298 5.49 25.91 -14.36
CA GLU A 298 6.11 27.18 -13.93
C GLU A 298 6.34 28.15 -15.11
N ASP A 299 6.66 27.63 -16.30
CA ASP A 299 6.87 28.42 -17.52
C ASP A 299 5.62 29.19 -17.99
N ILE A 300 4.43 28.84 -17.49
CA ILE A 300 3.14 29.46 -17.86
C ILE A 300 2.52 30.18 -16.66
N ALA A 301 3.20 30.19 -15.50
CA ALA A 301 2.69 30.80 -14.27
C ALA A 301 2.40 32.30 -14.41
N GLU A 302 3.11 33.00 -15.30
CA GLU A 302 2.88 34.42 -15.61
C GLU A 302 1.55 34.71 -16.33
N PHE A 303 0.90 33.67 -16.88
CA PHE A 303 -0.36 33.78 -17.63
C PHE A 303 -1.59 33.28 -16.87
N ASN A 304 -1.42 32.86 -15.62
CA ASN A 304 -2.50 32.53 -14.68
C ASN A 304 -2.95 33.76 -13.88
#